data_AF-A0A538ETI0-F1
#
_entry.id   AF-A0A538ETI0-F1
#
_cell.length_a   1.000
_cell.length_b   1.000
_cell.length_c   1.000
_cell.angle_alpha   90.00
_cell.angle_beta   90.00
_cell.angle_gamma   90.00
#
_symmetry.space_group_name_H-M   'P 1'
#
loop_
_entity.id
_entity.type
_entity.pdbx_description
1 polymer ?
#
loop_
_entity_poly.entity_id
_entity_poly.type
_entity_poly.pdbx_seq_one_letter_code
_entity_poly.pdbx_strand_id
1 'polypeptide(L)'
;MLDGPYSDDEIDAAVQALTEPERLAGARDAVARVAPQLQRVLDEALAGGGWFAEAHEAQVERAVAPGDLQERRRAVGNLVAEETRLGMLVGVAVGIELARELSKHPQPKED
;
A
#
# COMPACT_ATOMS: atom_id res chain seq x y z
N MET A 1 8.41 10.23 -23.55
CA MET A 1 7.33 9.25 -23.69
C MET A 1 7.76 8.01 -22.93
N LEU A 2 7.02 7.66 -21.89
CA LEU A 2 7.20 6.35 -21.27
C LEU A 2 6.51 5.37 -22.21
N ASP A 3 7.27 4.49 -22.88
CA ASP A 3 6.72 3.45 -23.76
C ASP A 3 6.09 2.33 -22.91
N GLY A 4 4.99 2.67 -22.23
CA GLY A 4 4.13 1.74 -21.51
C GLY A 4 2.97 1.25 -22.39
N PRO A 5 2.25 0.18 -21.98
CA PRO A 5 1.10 -0.35 -22.71
C PRO A 5 -0.13 0.58 -22.73
N TYR A 6 -0.05 1.75 -22.09
CA TYR A 6 -1.13 2.74 -21.99
C TYR A 6 -0.58 4.13 -22.33
N SER A 7 -1.41 4.95 -22.98
CA SER A 7 -1.15 6.35 -23.28
C SER A 7 -1.34 7.26 -22.05
N ASP A 8 -0.76 8.45 -22.09
CA ASP A 8 -0.90 9.45 -21.02
C ASP A 8 -2.39 9.82 -20.78
N ASP A 9 -3.18 9.95 -21.84
CA ASP A 9 -4.62 10.23 -21.76
C ASP A 9 -5.40 9.09 -21.06
N GLU A 10 -5.03 7.83 -21.32
CA GLU A 10 -5.62 6.67 -20.64
C GLU A 10 -5.25 6.62 -19.15
N ILE A 11 -4.01 7.00 -18.82
CA ILE A 11 -3.55 7.10 -17.43
C ILE A 11 -4.32 8.20 -16.70
N ASP A 12 -4.45 9.38 -17.30
CA ASP A 12 -5.18 10.50 -16.70
C ASP A 12 -6.67 10.18 -16.52
N ALA A 13 -7.30 9.54 -17.51
CA ALA A 13 -8.67 9.07 -17.40
C ALA A 13 -8.84 8.05 -16.26
N ALA A 14 -7.89 7.12 -16.10
CA ALA A 14 -7.90 6.15 -15.01
C ALA A 14 -7.72 6.81 -13.64
N VAL A 15 -6.80 7.79 -13.52
CA VAL A 15 -6.62 8.57 -12.28
C VAL A 15 -7.89 9.33 -11.93
N GLN A 16 -8.50 10.01 -12.91
CA GLN A 16 -9.75 10.75 -12.70
C GLN A 16 -10.86 9.80 -12.22
N ALA A 17 -11.01 8.63 -12.82
CA ALA A 17 -11.99 7.63 -12.40
C ALA A 17 -11.74 7.13 -10.96
N LEU A 18 -10.49 7.04 -10.51
CA LEU A 18 -10.15 6.65 -9.13
C LEU A 18 -10.46 7.74 -8.09
N THR A 19 -10.54 9.01 -8.52
CA THR A 19 -10.93 10.12 -7.64
C THR A 19 -12.45 10.25 -7.45
N GLU A 20 -13.25 9.50 -8.23
CA GLU A 20 -14.71 9.40 -8.03
C GLU A 20 -15.01 8.77 -6.65
N PRO A 21 -15.64 9.51 -5.71
CA PRO A 21 -15.81 9.06 -4.32
C PRO A 21 -16.51 7.70 -4.21
N GLU A 22 -17.50 7.45 -5.07
CA GLU A 22 -18.32 6.24 -5.07
C GLU A 22 -17.55 5.01 -5.56
N ARG A 23 -16.67 5.18 -6.56
CA ARG A 23 -15.83 4.07 -7.06
C ARG A 23 -14.81 3.64 -6.02
N LEU A 24 -14.17 4.61 -5.37
CA LEU A 24 -13.21 4.31 -4.33
C LEU A 24 -13.89 3.69 -3.10
N ALA A 25 -15.11 4.12 -2.75
CA ALA A 25 -15.90 3.51 -1.69
C ALA A 25 -16.26 2.04 -2.02
N GLY A 26 -16.77 1.76 -3.22
CA GLY A 26 -17.09 0.39 -3.63
C GLY A 26 -15.86 -0.54 -3.63
N ALA A 27 -14.71 -0.04 -4.08
CA ALA A 27 -13.44 -0.77 -4.01
C ALA A 27 -13.01 -1.02 -2.56
N ARG A 28 -13.13 -0.03 -1.67
CA ARG A 28 -12.82 -0.17 -0.24
C ARG A 28 -13.72 -1.20 0.43
N ASP A 29 -15.01 -1.22 0.14
CA ASP A 29 -15.95 -2.20 0.70
C ASP A 29 -15.65 -3.62 0.23
N ALA A 30 -15.23 -3.78 -1.02
CA ALA A 30 -14.78 -5.07 -1.55
C ALA A 30 -13.50 -5.56 -0.86
N VAL A 31 -12.51 -4.68 -0.69
CA VAL A 31 -11.27 -4.98 0.02
C VAL A 31 -11.54 -5.29 1.50
N ALA A 32 -12.43 -4.55 2.16
CA ALA A 32 -12.77 -4.77 3.56
C ALA A 32 -13.30 -6.18 3.83
N ARG A 33 -14.05 -6.78 2.88
CA ARG A 33 -14.54 -8.16 2.99
C ARG A 33 -13.44 -9.21 2.98
N VAL A 34 -12.31 -8.92 2.35
CA VAL A 34 -11.15 -9.83 2.21
C VAL A 34 -9.95 -9.41 3.06
N ALA A 35 -10.07 -8.31 3.81
CA ALA A 35 -8.99 -7.72 4.60
C ALA A 35 -8.26 -8.72 5.52
N PRO A 36 -8.93 -9.66 6.22
CA PRO A 36 -8.24 -10.65 7.05
C PRO A 36 -7.35 -11.62 6.24
N GLN A 37 -7.69 -11.90 4.98
CA GLN A 37 -6.88 -12.76 4.11
C GLN A 37 -5.70 -12.00 3.54
N LEU A 38 -5.92 -10.74 3.13
CA LEU A 38 -4.86 -9.85 2.69
C LEU A 38 -3.83 -9.57 3.80
N GLN A 39 -4.29 -9.41 5.04
CA GLN A 39 -3.40 -9.21 6.18
C GLN A 39 -2.39 -10.36 6.33
N ARG A 40 -2.81 -11.61 6.14
CA ARG A 40 -1.89 -12.76 6.21
C ARG A 40 -0.79 -12.71 5.14
N VAL A 41 -1.13 -12.32 3.91
CA VAL A 41 -0.16 -12.15 2.82
C VAL A 41 0.81 -11.01 3.13
N LEU A 42 0.32 -9.91 3.69
CA LEU A 42 1.14 -8.79 4.12
C LEU A 42 2.09 -9.20 5.26
N ASP A 43 1.59 -9.92 6.26
CA ASP A 43 2.38 -10.41 7.39
C ASP A 43 3.50 -11.36 6.93
N GLU A 44 3.23 -12.25 5.98
CA GLU A 44 4.23 -13.13 5.36
C GLU A 44 5.29 -12.34 4.58
N ALA A 45 4.87 -11.32 3.82
CA ALA A 45 5.79 -10.45 3.08
C ALA A 45 6.68 -9.62 4.01
N LEU A 46 6.15 -9.17 5.14
CA LEU A 46 6.91 -8.45 6.18
C LEU A 46 7.85 -9.38 6.95
N ALA A 47 7.40 -10.59 7.30
CA ALA A 47 8.20 -11.59 8.01
C ALA A 47 9.31 -12.20 7.16
N GLY A 48 9.16 -12.19 5.82
CA GLY A 48 10.15 -12.67 4.85
C GLY A 48 11.49 -11.92 4.85
N GLY A 49 11.63 -10.85 5.65
CA GLY A 49 12.90 -10.36 6.18
C GLY A 49 13.92 -9.99 5.11
N GLY A 50 13.82 -8.77 4.58
CA GLY A 50 14.91 -8.22 3.76
C GLY A 50 14.71 -6.76 3.35
N TRP A 51 13.48 -6.34 3.12
CA TRP A 51 13.22 -4.98 2.64
C TRP A 51 13.08 -3.95 3.77
N PHE A 52 12.66 -4.36 4.98
CA PHE A 52 12.19 -3.42 6.00
C PHE A 52 12.87 -3.50 7.37
N ALA A 53 13.50 -4.62 7.72
CA ALA A 53 13.94 -4.87 9.10
C ALA A 53 15.05 -3.91 9.59
N GLU A 54 16.13 -3.75 8.81
CA GLU A 54 17.32 -2.99 9.25
C GLU A 54 17.09 -1.47 9.27
N ALA A 55 16.36 -0.94 8.28
CA ALA A 55 16.02 0.48 8.22
C ALA A 55 15.00 0.87 9.31
N HIS A 56 14.07 -0.03 9.64
CA HIS A 56 13.04 0.17 10.65
C HIS A 56 13.64 0.20 12.07
N GLU A 57 14.50 -0.76 12.43
CA GLU A 57 15.17 -0.78 13.74
C GLU A 57 15.95 0.51 14.01
N ALA A 58 16.71 1.00 13.03
CA ALA A 58 17.47 2.24 13.19
C ALA A 58 16.60 3.50 13.36
N GLN A 59 15.35 3.48 12.89
CA GLN A 59 14.39 4.56 13.09
C GLN A 59 13.69 4.46 14.45
N VAL A 60 13.34 3.24 14.89
CA VAL A 60 12.79 2.97 16.21
C VAL A 60 13.79 3.38 17.29
N GLU A 61 15.06 2.97 17.17
CA GLU A 61 16.15 3.36 18.08
C GLU A 61 16.28 4.88 18.20
N ARG A 62 16.20 5.60 17.07
CA ARG A 62 16.20 7.07 17.06
C ARG A 62 14.98 7.68 17.75
N ALA A 63 13.81 7.06 17.65
CA ALA A 63 12.59 7.56 18.26
C ALA A 63 12.55 7.32 19.78
N VAL A 64 13.19 6.27 20.28
CA VAL A 64 13.26 5.93 21.72
C VAL A 64 14.47 6.52 22.43
N ALA A 65 15.45 7.05 21.69
CA ALA A 65 16.65 7.64 22.24
C ALA A 65 16.34 8.76 23.27
N PRO A 66 17.14 8.86 24.36
CA PRO A 66 17.02 9.97 25.30
C PRO A 66 17.26 11.31 24.59
N GLY A 67 16.36 12.26 24.77
CA GLY A 67 16.39 13.57 24.09
C GLY A 67 15.24 14.46 24.54
N ASP A 68 15.16 15.66 23.97
CA ASP A 68 14.06 16.57 24.30
C ASP A 68 12.72 16.06 23.74
N LEU A 69 11.60 16.54 24.30
CA LEU A 69 10.27 16.08 23.91
C LEU A 69 9.93 16.40 22.44
N GLN A 70 10.42 17.53 21.91
CA GLN A 70 10.18 17.94 20.53
C GLN A 70 10.98 17.10 19.53
N GLU A 71 12.22 16.76 19.86
CA GLU A 71 13.07 15.85 19.10
C GLU A 71 12.43 14.47 18.99
N ARG A 72 11.98 13.90 20.12
CA ARG A 72 11.22 12.63 20.11
C ARG A 72 9.95 12.72 19.29
N ARG A 73 9.18 13.81 19.43
CA ARG A 73 7.95 14.01 18.65
C ARG A 73 8.23 14.06 17.14
N ARG A 74 9.32 14.71 16.72
CA ARG A 74 9.74 14.73 15.31
C ARG A 74 10.19 13.35 14.84
N ALA A 75 10.97 12.63 15.65
CA ALA A 75 11.43 11.28 15.33
C ALA A 75 10.25 10.31 15.14
N VAL A 76 9.28 10.32 16.07
CA VAL A 76 8.04 9.53 15.95
C VAL A 76 7.22 9.96 14.73
N GLY A 77 7.08 11.28 14.48
CA GLY A 77 6.37 11.77 13.30
C GLY A 77 6.99 11.29 11.98
N ASN A 78 8.32 11.28 11.90
CA ASN A 78 9.04 10.77 10.74
C ASN A 78 8.85 9.26 10.57
N LEU A 79 8.95 8.49 11.67
CA LEU A 79 8.70 7.05 11.65
C LEU A 79 7.29 6.74 11.13
N VAL A 80 6.26 7.40 11.66
CA VAL A 80 4.86 7.19 11.22
C VAL A 80 4.67 7.57 9.76
N ALA A 81 5.28 8.67 9.30
CA ALA A 81 5.20 9.09 7.90
C ALA A 81 5.88 8.09 6.95
N GLU A 82 7.01 7.52 7.36
CA GLU A 82 7.72 6.48 6.60
C GLU A 82 6.88 5.20 6.52
N GLU A 83 6.40 4.69 7.66
CA GLU A 83 5.53 3.51 7.73
C GLU A 83 4.26 3.67 6.91
N THR A 84 3.67 4.87 6.92
CA THR A 84 2.49 5.18 6.08
C THR A 84 2.84 5.09 4.59
N ARG A 85 3.99 5.65 4.17
CA ARG A 85 4.43 5.59 2.77
C ARG A 85 4.69 4.15 2.34
N LEU A 86 5.36 3.37 3.19
CA LEU A 86 5.65 1.96 2.92
C LEU A 86 4.36 1.13 2.85
N GLY A 87 3.44 1.32 3.78
CA GLY A 87 2.13 0.68 3.76
C GLY A 87 1.33 1.00 2.48
N MET A 88 1.39 2.25 2.01
CA MET A 88 0.79 2.63 0.72
C MET A 88 1.46 1.92 -0.46
N LEU A 89 2.80 1.86 -0.51
CA LEU A 89 3.53 1.18 -1.59
C LEU A 89 3.22 -0.31 -1.64
N VAL A 90 3.24 -0.98 -0.49
CA VAL A 90 2.89 -2.41 -0.38
C VAL A 90 1.43 -2.63 -0.76
N GLY A 91 0.51 -1.78 -0.28
CA GLY A 91 -0.90 -1.86 -0.62
C GLY A 91 -1.16 -1.73 -2.13
N VAL A 92 -0.47 -0.81 -2.81
CA VAL A 92 -0.54 -0.66 -4.28
C VAL A 92 0.01 -1.89 -4.99
N ALA A 93 1.17 -2.41 -4.56
CA ALA A 93 1.78 -3.59 -5.16
C ALA A 93 0.86 -4.83 -5.04
N VAL A 94 0.29 -5.08 -3.86
CA VAL A 94 -0.69 -6.16 -3.64
C VAL A 94 -1.94 -5.94 -4.48
N GLY A 95 -2.44 -4.70 -4.59
CA GLY A 95 -3.58 -4.37 -5.45
C GLY A 95 -3.33 -4.67 -6.93
N ILE A 96 -2.14 -4.35 -7.44
CA ILE A 96 -1.73 -4.64 -8.83
C ILE A 96 -1.66 -6.14 -9.07
N GLU A 97 -1.00 -6.89 -8.18
CA GLU A 97 -0.87 -8.35 -8.35
C GLU A 97 -2.22 -9.06 -8.22
N LEU A 98 -3.08 -8.63 -7.29
CA LEU A 98 -4.45 -9.15 -7.18
C LEU A 98 -5.25 -8.89 -8.46
N ALA A 99 -5.18 -7.69 -9.02
CA ALA A 99 -5.87 -7.36 -10.27
C ALA A 99 -5.36 -8.18 -11.46
N ARG A 100 -4.04 -8.41 -11.53
CA ARG A 100 -3.42 -9.30 -12.53
C ARG A 100 -3.91 -10.73 -12.38
N GLU A 101 -3.97 -11.24 -11.16
CA GLU A 101 -4.41 -12.62 -10.89
C GLU A 101 -5.90 -12.82 -11.23
N LEU A 102 -6.75 -11.87 -10.86
CA LEU A 102 -8.18 -11.89 -11.22
C LEU A 102 -8.39 -11.81 -12.75
N SER A 103 -7.52 -11.09 -13.46
CA SER A 103 -7.61 -10.97 -14.93
C SER A 103 -7.22 -12.26 -15.66
N LYS A 104 -6.42 -13.14 -15.05
CA LYS A 104 -6.08 -14.47 -15.61
C LYS A 104 -7.24 -15.46 -15.49
N HIS A 105 -8.16 -15.23 -14.55
CA HIS A 105 -9.29 -16.09 -14.27
C HIS A 105 -10.61 -15.32 -14.34
N PRO A 106 -11.08 -14.90 -15.53
CA PRO A 106 -12.40 -14.31 -15.69
C PRO A 106 -13.46 -15.40 -15.47
N GLN A 107 -13.80 -15.66 -14.21
CA GLN A 107 -15.01 -16.43 -13.88
C GLN A 107 -16.20 -15.53 -14.24
N PRO A 108 -17.10 -15.96 -15.14
CA PRO A 108 -18.36 -15.25 -15.33
C PRO A 108 -19.09 -15.24 -13.99
N LYS A 109 -19.54 -14.06 -13.56
CA LYS A 109 -20.52 -14.00 -12.47
C LYS A 109 -21.77 -14.72 -12.96
N GLU A 110 -22.10 -15.88 -12.39
CA GLU A 110 -23.43 -16.45 -12.55
C GLU A 110 -24.42 -15.51 -11.82
N ASP A 111 -25.37 -14.98 -12.60
CA ASP A 111 -26.46 -14.11 -12.15
C ASP A 111 -27.47 -14.84 -11.24
#